data_AF-A0A7X3RCT2-F1
#
_entry.id   AF-A0A7X3RCT2-F1
#
_cell.length_a   1.000
_cell.length_b   1.000
_cell.length_c   1.000
_cell.angle_alpha   90.00
_cell.angle_beta   90.00
_cell.angle_gamma   90.00
#
_symmetry.space_group_name_H-M   'P 1'
#
loop_
_entity.id
_entity.type
_entity.pdbx_description
1 polymer ?
#
loop_
_entity_poly.entity_id
_entity_poly.type
_entity_poly.pdbx_seq_one_letter_code
_entity_poly.pdbx_strand_id
1 'polypeptide(L)'
;MEFGRQNDILIAHDNAYSENTYDGYRSPSILQVDGAAEVAVEFFSLSKAFNMTGWRLGFVVGHPAAVSAVKTVKDNIDNGSLRSLQFAGAQALSMAEEITPAINAVYEKRRDVVVDALAE
;
A
#
# COMPACT_ATOMS: atom_id res chain seq x y z
N MET A 1 9.98 -1.08 -15.99
CA MET A 1 9.09 -0.35 -16.92
C MET A 1 9.30 -0.78 -18.35
N GLU A 2 10.53 -0.73 -18.87
CA GLU A 2 10.80 -1.06 -20.28
C GLU A 2 10.23 -2.41 -20.74
N PHE A 3 10.46 -3.48 -19.96
CA PHE A 3 9.89 -4.80 -20.26
C PHE A 3 8.36 -4.79 -20.35
N GLY A 4 7.69 -4.09 -19.43
CA GLY A 4 6.22 -3.98 -19.44
C GLY A 4 5.73 -3.24 -20.69
N ARG A 5 6.37 -2.13 -21.03
CA ARG A 5 6.02 -1.30 -22.20
C ARG A 5 6.25 -2.03 -23.52
N GLN A 6 7.37 -2.75 -23.65
CA GLN A 6 7.70 -3.49 -24.87
C GLN A 6 6.78 -4.68 -25.12
N ASN A 7 6.16 -5.24 -24.08
CA ASN A 7 5.38 -6.47 -24.16
C ASN A 7 3.88 -6.25 -23.87
N ASP A 8 3.42 -5.00 -23.75
CA ASP A 8 2.03 -4.65 -23.39
C ASP A 8 1.57 -5.32 -22.08
N ILE A 9 2.42 -5.32 -21.06
CA ILE A 9 2.16 -5.91 -19.75
C ILE A 9 1.98 -4.81 -18.71
N LEU A 10 0.78 -4.70 -18.17
CA LEU A 10 0.49 -3.87 -17.00
C LEU A 10 1.11 -4.47 -15.73
N ILE A 11 1.87 -3.66 -15.00
CA ILE A 11 2.47 -4.05 -13.72
C ILE A 11 1.54 -3.66 -12.58
N ALA A 12 1.13 -4.63 -11.77
CA ALA A 12 0.38 -4.41 -10.53
C ALA A 12 1.32 -4.57 -9.33
N HIS A 13 1.65 -3.46 -8.66
CA HIS A 13 2.48 -3.46 -7.47
C HIS A 13 1.62 -3.46 -6.20
N ASP A 14 1.69 -4.51 -5.40
CA ASP A 14 1.06 -4.55 -4.08
C ASP A 14 2.00 -3.93 -3.05
N ASN A 15 1.70 -2.69 -2.64
CA ASN A 15 2.51 -1.91 -1.71
C ASN A 15 1.83 -1.82 -0.32
N ALA A 16 1.10 -2.85 0.11
CA ALA A 16 0.35 -2.85 1.37
C ALA A 16 1.21 -2.72 2.65
N TYR A 17 2.51 -2.99 2.56
CA TYR A 17 3.47 -2.93 3.68
C TYR A 17 4.48 -1.77 3.54
N SER A 18 4.20 -0.78 2.66
CA SER A 18 5.15 0.32 2.36
C SER A 18 5.68 1.04 3.60
N GLU A 19 4.83 1.19 4.62
CA GLU A 19 5.17 1.89 5.86
C GLU A 19 5.77 0.96 6.92
N ASN A 20 5.65 -0.37 6.79
CA ASN A 20 6.18 -1.34 7.75
C ASN A 20 7.63 -1.67 7.43
N THR A 21 8.51 -0.71 7.70
CA THR A 21 9.94 -0.76 7.38
C THR A 21 10.78 -0.57 8.64
N TYR A 22 12.01 -1.09 8.60
CA TYR A 22 12.93 -1.17 9.73
C TYR A 22 14.33 -0.75 9.30
N ASP A 23 15.22 -0.49 10.26
CA ASP A 23 16.65 -0.29 9.99
C ASP A 23 16.96 0.87 9.01
N GLY A 24 16.10 1.90 9.01
CA GLY A 24 16.21 3.06 8.12
C GLY A 24 15.84 2.80 6.65
N TYR A 25 15.41 1.59 6.31
CA TYR A 25 14.89 1.29 4.98
C TYR A 25 13.60 2.08 4.71
N ARG A 26 13.46 2.61 3.50
CA ARG A 26 12.22 3.23 3.02
C ARG A 26 11.76 2.46 1.79
N SER A 27 10.57 1.87 1.87
CA SER A 27 10.02 1.13 0.74
C SER A 27 9.82 2.06 -0.45
N PRO A 28 10.38 1.76 -1.63
CA PRO A 28 10.16 2.56 -2.82
C PRO A 28 8.74 2.33 -3.35
N SER A 29 8.13 3.38 -3.89
CA SER A 29 6.92 3.23 -4.70
C SER A 29 7.33 2.91 -6.14
N ILE A 30 6.58 2.04 -6.80
CA ILE A 30 6.78 1.76 -8.23
C ILE A 30 6.64 3.03 -9.07
N LEU A 31 5.84 3.99 -8.60
CA LEU A 31 5.57 5.27 -9.25
C LEU A 31 6.73 6.27 -9.14
N GLN A 32 7.77 5.96 -8.37
CA GLN A 32 9.02 6.75 -8.36
C GLN A 32 9.90 6.46 -9.58
N VAL A 33 9.63 5.38 -10.32
CA VAL A 33 10.39 5.02 -11.52
C VAL A 33 9.86 5.80 -12.72
N ASP A 34 10.75 6.43 -13.47
CA ASP A 34 10.38 7.16 -14.69
C ASP A 34 9.60 6.28 -15.68
N GLY A 35 8.50 6.82 -16.20
CA GLY A 35 7.59 6.10 -17.10
C GLY A 35 6.71 5.05 -16.41
N ALA A 36 6.78 4.87 -15.09
CA ALA A 36 5.95 3.87 -14.40
C ALA A 36 4.45 4.14 -14.52
N ALA A 37 4.04 5.41 -14.50
CA ALA A 37 2.63 5.77 -14.66
C ALA A 37 2.03 5.36 -16.01
N GLU A 38 2.85 5.05 -17.02
CA GLU A 38 2.40 4.56 -18.33
C GLU A 38 2.11 3.05 -18.34
N VAL A 39 2.62 2.29 -17.36
CA VAL A 39 2.58 0.82 -17.41
C VAL A 39 2.37 0.15 -16.05
N ALA A 40 2.14 0.92 -14.99
CA ALA A 40 1.99 0.38 -13.64
C ALA A 40 0.83 1.00 -12.86
N VAL A 41 0.27 0.19 -11.98
CA VAL A 41 -0.60 0.61 -10.88
C VAL A 41 -0.02 0.12 -9.56
N GLU A 42 -0.23 0.90 -8.51
CA GLU A 42 0.18 0.58 -7.15
C GLU A 42 -1.05 0.50 -6.25
N PHE A 43 -1.14 -0.59 -5.49
CA PHE A 43 -2.17 -0.83 -4.50
C PHE A 43 -1.64 -0.48 -3.11
N PHE A 44 -2.47 0.20 -2.33
CA PHE A 44 -2.18 0.52 -0.94
C PHE A 44 -3.30 0.02 -0.02
N SER A 45 -2.93 -0.36 1.21
CA SER A 45 -3.89 -0.77 2.23
C SER A 45 -3.60 -0.09 3.57
N LEU A 46 -4.66 0.39 4.23
CA LEU A 46 -4.54 0.87 5.62
C LEU A 46 -4.45 -0.28 6.63
N SER A 47 -4.57 -1.53 6.19
CA SER A 47 -4.67 -2.69 7.07
C SER A 47 -3.42 -2.89 7.95
N LYS A 48 -2.24 -2.62 7.39
CA LYS A 48 -0.93 -2.98 7.98
C LYS A 48 -0.29 -1.78 8.66
N ALA A 49 -0.06 -0.72 7.89
CA ALA A 49 0.55 0.53 8.36
C ALA A 49 -0.23 1.18 9.51
N PHE A 50 -1.56 1.06 9.53
CA PHE A 50 -2.45 1.74 10.47
C PHE A 50 -3.22 0.80 11.40
N ASN A 51 -2.92 -0.51 11.39
CA ASN A 51 -3.66 -1.54 12.13
C ASN A 51 -5.19 -1.55 11.84
N MET A 52 -5.63 -1.09 10.66
CA MET A 52 -7.04 -0.96 10.29
C MET A 52 -7.58 -2.19 9.50
N THR A 53 -7.10 -3.41 9.78
CA THR A 53 -7.42 -4.60 8.96
C THR A 53 -8.93 -4.86 8.81
N GLY A 54 -9.70 -4.68 9.88
CA GLY A 54 -11.16 -4.86 9.89
C GLY A 54 -11.95 -3.74 9.19
N TRP A 55 -11.30 -2.63 8.83
CA TRP A 55 -11.96 -1.45 8.26
C TRP A 55 -12.11 -1.54 6.74
N ARG A 56 -11.45 -2.52 6.11
CA ARG A 56 -11.57 -2.80 4.67
C ARG A 56 -11.33 -1.56 3.79
N LEU A 57 -10.26 -0.82 4.10
CA LEU A 57 -9.92 0.42 3.40
C LEU A 57 -8.55 0.35 2.73
N GLY A 58 -8.50 0.80 1.48
CA GLY A 58 -7.34 0.84 0.61
C GLY A 58 -7.67 1.57 -0.69
N PHE A 59 -6.68 1.73 -1.56
CA PHE A 59 -6.84 2.42 -2.83
C PHE A 59 -5.82 1.92 -3.87
N VAL A 60 -6.05 2.31 -5.13
CA VAL A 60 -5.14 2.07 -6.25
C VAL A 60 -4.81 3.40 -6.93
N VAL A 61 -3.55 3.59 -7.30
CA VAL A 61 -3.03 4.79 -7.99
C VAL A 61 -2.11 4.36 -9.14
N GLY A 62 -1.99 5.17 -10.19
CA GLY A 62 -1.12 4.88 -11.34
C GLY A 62 -1.84 4.98 -12.68
N HIS A 63 -1.56 4.05 -13.59
CA HIS A 63 -2.01 4.09 -14.99
C HIS A 63 -3.52 4.39 -15.13
N PRO A 64 -3.92 5.49 -15.79
CA PRO A 64 -5.28 6.02 -15.72
C PRO A 64 -6.33 5.07 -16.29
N ALA A 65 -6.03 4.38 -17.39
CA ALA A 65 -6.96 3.41 -17.96
C ALA A 65 -7.14 2.18 -17.05
N ALA A 66 -6.08 1.76 -16.36
CA ALA A 66 -6.13 0.64 -15.43
C ALA A 66 -6.93 1.01 -14.17
N VAL A 67 -6.70 2.19 -13.59
CA VAL A 67 -7.51 2.71 -12.48
C VAL A 67 -8.99 2.84 -12.87
N SER A 68 -9.28 3.35 -14.08
CA SER A 68 -10.66 3.42 -14.59
C SER A 68 -11.28 2.04 -14.77
N ALA A 69 -10.53 1.05 -15.23
CA ALA A 69 -11.01 -0.32 -15.37
C ALA A 69 -11.37 -0.94 -14.00
N VAL A 70 -10.52 -0.74 -12.99
CA VAL A 70 -10.81 -1.16 -11.60
C VAL A 70 -12.08 -0.49 -11.08
N LYS A 71 -12.25 0.82 -11.32
CA LYS A 71 -13.48 1.54 -10.95
C LYS A 71 -14.72 0.91 -11.60
N THR A 72 -14.69 0.67 -12.91
CA THR A 72 -15.82 0.07 -13.64
C THR A 72 -16.22 -1.28 -13.06
N VAL A 73 -15.24 -2.14 -12.76
CA VAL A 73 -15.50 -3.44 -12.14
C VAL A 73 -16.09 -3.26 -10.73
N LYS A 74 -15.51 -2.37 -9.92
CA LYS A 74 -15.93 -2.13 -8.54
C LYS A 74 -17.36 -1.58 -8.44
N ASP A 75 -17.73 -0.65 -9.32
CA ASP A 75 -19.08 -0.09 -9.43
C ASP A 75 -20.15 -1.17 -9.71
N ASN A 76 -19.76 -2.36 -10.19
CA ASN A 76 -20.65 -3.49 -10.47
C ASN A 76 -20.55 -4.65 -9.45
N ILE A 77 -19.58 -4.61 -8.53
CA ILE A 77 -19.36 -5.69 -7.54
C ILE A 77 -19.77 -5.25 -6.14
N ASP A 78 -19.54 -3.98 -5.78
CA ASP A 78 -19.90 -3.46 -4.46
C ASP A 78 -20.35 -1.98 -4.52
N ASN A 79 -20.88 -1.49 -3.40
CA ASN A 79 -21.38 -0.10 -3.28
C ASN A 79 -20.30 0.89 -2.82
N GLY A 80 -19.02 0.53 -2.95
CA GLY A 80 -17.89 1.31 -2.44
C GLY A 80 -17.73 1.25 -0.91
N SER A 81 -16.70 1.95 -0.42
CA SER A 81 -16.40 2.03 1.02
C SER A 81 -17.35 3.00 1.73
N LEU A 82 -17.77 2.68 2.96
CA LEU A 82 -18.57 3.58 3.78
C LEU A 82 -17.90 4.95 3.92
N ARG A 83 -18.68 6.02 3.73
CA ARG A 83 -18.17 7.40 3.73
C ARG A 83 -17.46 7.76 5.04
N SER A 84 -17.97 7.30 6.19
CA SER A 84 -17.32 7.49 7.49
C SER A 84 -15.93 6.84 7.55
N LEU A 85 -15.76 5.65 6.97
CA LEU A 85 -14.46 4.99 6.89
C LEU A 85 -13.50 5.75 5.96
N GLN A 86 -14.00 6.35 4.87
CA GLN A 86 -13.17 7.20 4.01
C GLN A 86 -12.61 8.41 4.77
N PHE A 87 -13.43 9.09 5.59
CA PHE A 87 -12.96 10.19 6.45
C PHE A 87 -11.94 9.73 7.49
N ALA A 88 -12.20 8.60 8.15
CA ALA A 88 -11.25 8.02 9.10
C ALA A 88 -9.92 7.65 8.44
N GLY A 89 -9.95 7.09 7.22
CA GLY A 89 -8.75 6.80 6.45
C GLY A 89 -8.00 8.05 6.03
N ALA A 90 -8.71 9.10 5.60
CA ALA A 90 -8.09 10.38 5.28
C ALA A 90 -7.36 10.98 6.50
N GLN A 91 -7.97 10.89 7.69
CA GLN A 91 -7.34 11.33 8.94
C GLN A 91 -6.15 10.46 9.32
N ALA A 92 -6.25 9.13 9.15
CA ALA A 92 -5.12 8.23 9.41
C ALA A 92 -3.92 8.57 8.50
N LEU A 93 -4.17 8.78 7.21
CA LEU A 93 -3.14 9.16 6.24
C LEU A 93 -2.51 10.53 6.55
N SER A 94 -3.30 11.51 6.99
CA SER A 94 -2.75 12.83 7.35
C SER A 94 -1.85 12.80 8.59
N MET A 95 -2.00 11.77 9.43
CA MET A 95 -1.20 11.56 10.65
C MET A 95 -0.12 10.49 10.49
N ALA A 96 0.13 9.99 9.27
CA ALA A 96 0.98 8.82 9.04
C ALA A 96 2.37 8.95 9.68
N GLU A 97 3.04 10.08 9.50
CA GLU A 97 4.38 10.33 10.06
C GLU A 97 4.40 10.31 11.60
N GLU A 98 3.29 10.60 12.25
CA GLU A 98 3.17 10.58 13.71
C GLU A 98 2.91 9.16 14.23
N ILE A 99 2.07 8.37 13.54
CA ILE A 99 1.56 7.10 14.07
C ILE A 99 2.34 5.87 13.62
N THR A 100 2.90 5.85 12.40
CA THR A 100 3.62 4.67 11.89
C THR A 100 4.91 4.36 12.65
N PRO A 101 5.72 5.32 13.15
CA PRO A 101 6.97 5.00 13.85
C PRO A 101 6.75 4.18 15.13
N ALA A 102 5.75 4.54 15.93
CA ALA A 102 5.43 3.83 17.16
C ALA A 102 4.91 2.40 16.88
N ILE A 103 4.13 2.24 15.80
CA ILE A 103 3.66 0.93 15.35
C ILE A 103 4.84 0.06 14.90
N ASN A 104 5.76 0.60 14.10
CA ASN A 104 6.93 -0.13 13.61
C ASN A 104 7.85 -0.54 14.75
N ALA A 105 8.10 0.32 15.75
CA ALA A 105 8.92 -0.02 16.91
C ALA A 105 8.39 -1.25 17.67
N VAL A 106 7.06 -1.42 17.75
CA VAL A 106 6.45 -2.62 18.35
C VAL A 106 6.71 -3.86 17.49
N TYR A 107 6.56 -3.75 16.17
CA TYR A 107 6.80 -4.88 15.26
C TYR A 107 8.29 -5.24 15.15
N GLU A 108 9.18 -4.25 15.19
CA GLU A 108 10.63 -4.42 15.21
C GLU A 108 11.06 -5.21 16.44
N LYS A 109 10.63 -4.79 17.63
CA LYS A 109 10.89 -5.54 18.87
C LYS A 109 10.39 -6.99 18.79
N ARG A 110 9.20 -7.21 18.21
CA ARG A 110 8.63 -8.55 18.06
C ARG A 110 9.42 -9.40 17.06
N ARG A 111 9.86 -8.80 15.95
CA ARG A 111 10.73 -9.41 14.95
C ARG A 111 12.03 -9.86 15.62
N ASP A 112 12.69 -8.96 16.34
CA ASP A 112 14.00 -9.23 16.94
C ASP A 112 13.94 -10.39 17.92
N VAL A 113 12.93 -10.43 18.80
CA VAL A 113 12.72 -11.57 19.71
C VAL A 113 12.61 -12.90 18.97
N VAL A 114 11.89 -12.94 17.85
CA VAL A 114 11.71 -14.17 17.07
C VAL A 114 12.99 -14.55 16.33
N VAL A 115 13.68 -13.58 15.75
CA VAL A 115 14.94 -13.80 15.01
C VAL A 115 16.01 -14.30 15.97
N ASP A 116 16.19 -13.65 17.12
CA ASP A 116 17.17 -14.04 18.13
C ASP A 116 16.91 -15.46 18.65
N ALA A 117 15.64 -15.77 18.96
CA ALA A 117 15.27 -17.10 19.49
C ALA A 117 15.43 -18.24 18.48
N LEU A 118 15.42 -17.95 17.17
CA LEU A 118 15.55 -18.95 16.10
C LEU A 118 16.94 -18.98 15.45
N ALA A 119 17.84 -18.08 15.84
CA ALA A 119 19.22 -18.02 15.35
C ALA A 119 20.18 -18.97 16.10
N GLU A 120 19.71 -19.59 17.18
CA GLU A 120 20.39 -20.68 17.92
C GLU A 120 20.18 -22.05 17.24
#